data_AF-A0A2T7QCH6-F1
#
_entry.id   AF-A0A2T7QCH6-F1
#
_cell.length_a   1.000
_cell.length_b   1.000
_cell.length_c   1.000
_cell.angle_alpha   90.00
_cell.angle_beta   90.00
_cell.angle_gamma   90.00
#
_symmetry.space_group_name_H-M   'P 1'
#
loop_
_entity.id
_entity.type
_entity.pdbx_description
1 polymer ?
#
loop_
_entity_poly.entity_id
_entity_poly.type
_entity_poly.pdbx_seq_one_letter_code
_entity_poly.pdbx_strand_id
1 'polypeptide(L)'
;MCERQTFSIDFIARKLKGEKDKAIIFARVTVDGETKEISTKDQVKFSAWDSRQEMVKGRTIEASAINNHINETRFKLQQKYRELEKHEAMITAQTVKDAYLGVQKKLKGHSLFELTDYFKKIWVDKIEFKNYATTIDYLKLFVKSQFKTEDIFLSQVNKQFATDLEYYIKTYPIKKHDKCDGNGLAKHIQRFKRILNWAADEIEWIDFNPCAKYKCPLKKSKRKKLSFQDVITMENKVFAFPNLAFAISAMHIYQNA
;
A
#
# COMPACT_ATOMS: atom_id res chain seq x y z
N MET A 1 -2.83 -36.05 8.79
CA MET A 1 -2.08 -35.90 10.05
C MET A 1 -1.86 -34.41 10.24
N CYS A 2 -2.28 -33.84 11.37
CA CYS A 2 -2.06 -32.42 11.65
C CYS A 2 -0.59 -32.28 12.07
N GLU A 3 0.28 -31.84 11.16
CA GLU A 3 1.68 -31.59 11.49
C GLU A 3 1.73 -30.49 12.56
N ARG A 4 2.25 -30.83 13.74
CA ARG A 4 2.48 -29.86 14.81
C ARG A 4 3.64 -28.99 14.38
N GLN A 5 3.37 -27.70 14.23
CA GLN A 5 4.40 -26.72 13.94
C GLN A 5 5.43 -26.70 15.08
N THR A 6 6.72 -26.74 14.73
CA THR A 6 7.81 -26.71 15.72
C THR A 6 8.31 -25.28 15.91
N PHE A 7 8.51 -24.86 17.16
CA PHE A 7 9.00 -23.51 17.49
C PHE A 7 10.00 -23.56 18.64
N SER A 8 11.14 -22.90 18.46
CA SER A 8 12.13 -22.71 19.53
C SER A 8 12.82 -21.35 19.43
N ILE A 9 13.31 -20.88 20.58
CA ILE A 9 14.14 -19.68 20.70
C ILE A 9 15.38 -20.05 21.51
N ASP A 10 16.55 -19.85 20.92
CA ASP A 10 17.86 -20.01 21.56
C ASP A 10 18.67 -18.70 21.50
N PHE A 11 19.63 -18.53 22.41
CA PHE A 11 20.56 -17.39 22.37
C PHE A 11 21.99 -17.85 22.15
N ILE A 12 22.70 -17.12 21.29
CA ILE A 12 24.09 -17.41 20.94
C ILE A 12 24.95 -16.17 21.07
N ALA A 13 26.21 -16.33 21.46
CA ALA A 13 27.20 -15.26 21.43
C ALA A 13 28.18 -15.47 20.25
N ARG A 14 28.39 -14.43 19.43
CA ARG A 14 29.41 -14.44 18.36
C ARG A 14 30.48 -13.40 18.61
N LYS A 15 31.75 -13.82 18.51
CA LYS A 15 32.91 -12.93 18.65
C LYS A 15 32.90 -11.81 17.61
N LEU A 16 33.26 -10.61 18.03
CA LEU A 16 33.50 -9.48 17.13
C LEU A 16 34.81 -9.66 16.37
N LYS A 17 34.82 -9.35 15.07
CA LYS A 17 36.04 -9.37 14.27
C LYS A 17 37.00 -8.29 14.78
N GLY A 18 38.23 -8.68 15.13
CA GLY A 18 39.28 -7.78 15.57
C GLY A 18 39.38 -7.54 17.09
N GLU A 19 38.43 -8.04 17.89
CA GLU A 19 38.48 -7.94 19.35
C GLU A 19 38.63 -9.32 20.01
N LYS A 20 39.62 -9.47 20.91
CA LYS A 20 40.01 -10.79 21.45
C LYS A 20 38.99 -11.42 22.39
N ASP A 21 38.14 -10.64 23.05
CA ASP A 21 37.21 -11.16 24.07
C ASP A 21 35.84 -10.48 24.08
N LYS A 22 35.43 -9.78 23.01
CA LYS A 22 34.06 -9.25 22.92
C LYS A 22 33.19 -10.08 21.98
N ALA A 23 31.94 -10.27 22.37
CA ALA A 23 30.93 -10.96 21.58
C ALA A 23 29.60 -10.21 21.61
N ILE A 24 28.83 -10.33 20.53
CA ILE A 24 27.44 -9.87 20.46
C ILE A 24 26.52 -11.06 20.69
N ILE A 25 25.46 -10.85 21.46
CA ILE A 25 24.39 -11.83 21.67
C ILE A 25 23.35 -11.72 20.55
N PHE A 26 22.96 -12.86 20.00
CA PHE A 26 21.88 -13.00 19.03
C PHE A 26 20.80 -13.90 19.60
N ALA A 27 19.54 -13.49 19.44
CA ALA A 27 18.39 -14.38 19.60
C ALA A 27 18.18 -15.12 18.27
N ARG A 28 18.12 -16.44 18.31
CA ARG A 28 17.82 -17.30 17.18
C ARG A 28 16.40 -17.85 17.34
N VAL A 29 15.61 -17.67 16.29
CA VAL A 29 14.24 -18.17 16.19
C VAL A 29 14.23 -19.31 15.19
N THR A 30 13.69 -20.45 15.58
CA THR A 30 13.55 -21.63 14.72
C THR A 30 12.08 -21.98 14.57
N VAL A 31 11.61 -22.13 13.33
CA VAL A 31 10.26 -22.60 12.98
C VAL A 31 10.41 -23.67 11.90
N ASP A 32 9.90 -24.88 12.14
CA ASP A 32 9.93 -26.00 11.17
C ASP A 32 11.31 -26.28 10.56
N GLY A 33 12.34 -26.17 11.40
CA GLY A 33 13.74 -26.38 11.00
C GLY A 33 14.41 -25.17 10.34
N GLU A 34 13.66 -24.14 9.95
CA GLU A 34 14.24 -22.89 9.43
C GLU A 34 14.61 -21.93 10.57
N THR A 35 15.82 -21.37 10.51
CA THR A 35 16.34 -20.47 11.54
C THR A 35 16.53 -19.04 11.05
N LYS A 36 16.20 -18.05 11.88
CA LYS A 36 16.54 -16.63 11.70
C LYS A 36 17.12 -16.03 12.97
N GLU A 37 18.15 -15.21 12.81
CA GLU A 37 18.83 -14.56 13.94
C GLU A 37 18.50 -13.07 14.02
N ILE A 38 18.42 -12.57 15.25
CA ILE A 38 18.13 -11.19 15.63
C ILE A 38 19.25 -10.74 16.56
N SER A 39 19.97 -9.68 16.20
CA SER A 39 20.96 -9.10 17.11
C SER A 39 20.23 -8.40 18.27
N THR A 40 20.59 -8.77 19.50
CA THR A 40 20.12 -8.08 20.72
C THR A 40 20.83 -6.73 20.90
N LYS A 41 21.96 -6.54 20.20
CA LYS A 41 22.91 -5.43 20.38
C LYS A 41 23.67 -5.45 21.71
N ASP A 42 23.45 -6.43 22.57
CA ASP A 42 24.21 -6.59 23.80
C ASP A 42 25.59 -7.12 23.50
N GLN A 43 26.60 -6.47 24.08
CA GLN A 43 27.99 -6.90 24.03
C GLN A 43 28.42 -7.50 25.36
N VAL A 44 29.08 -8.63 25.31
CA VAL A 44 29.57 -9.34 26.49
C VAL A 44 31.00 -9.81 26.29
N LYS A 45 31.68 -10.10 27.40
CA LYS A 45 32.91 -10.88 27.33
C LYS A 45 32.58 -12.29 26.86
N PHE A 46 33.28 -12.78 25.83
CA PHE A 46 33.01 -14.13 25.32
C PHE A 46 33.27 -15.20 26.39
N SER A 47 34.30 -14.98 27.20
CA SER A 47 34.62 -15.82 28.37
C SER A 47 33.53 -15.84 29.46
N ALA A 48 32.70 -14.81 29.54
CA ALA A 48 31.61 -14.70 30.52
C ALA A 48 30.30 -15.31 30.04
N TRP A 49 30.16 -15.67 28.77
CA TRP A 49 28.95 -16.28 28.23
C TRP A 49 28.84 -17.77 28.60
N ASP A 50 27.67 -18.20 29.06
CA ASP A 50 27.31 -19.60 29.23
C ASP A 50 26.38 -20.05 28.10
N SER A 51 26.92 -20.77 27.10
CA SER A 51 26.13 -21.28 25.98
C SER A 51 25.12 -22.36 26.36
N ARG A 52 25.28 -23.03 27.51
CA ARG A 52 24.31 -24.06 27.95
C ARG A 52 23.12 -23.44 28.66
N GLN A 53 23.37 -22.41 29.47
CA GLN A 53 22.34 -21.69 30.21
C GLN A 53 21.77 -20.49 29.45
N GLU A 54 22.38 -20.12 28.32
CA GLU A 54 22.01 -18.96 27.49
C GLU A 54 22.03 -17.64 28.28
N MET A 55 23.05 -17.47 29.12
CA MET A 55 23.16 -16.31 30.02
C MET A 55 24.60 -15.86 30.24
N VAL A 56 24.76 -14.64 30.71
CA VAL A 56 26.04 -14.08 31.15
C VAL A 56 26.31 -14.51 32.59
N LYS A 57 27.47 -15.12 32.82
CA LYS A 57 27.98 -15.53 34.13
C LYS A 57 28.36 -14.32 34.97
N GLY A 58 28.15 -14.43 36.28
CA GLY A 58 28.55 -13.44 37.26
C GLY A 58 27.37 -12.76 37.94
N ARG A 59 27.67 -11.93 38.93
CA ARG A 59 26.70 -11.21 39.77
C ARG A 59 26.79 -9.68 39.61
N THR A 60 27.45 -9.21 38.54
CA THR A 60 27.55 -7.77 38.28
C THR A 60 26.19 -7.21 37.85
N ILE A 61 25.99 -5.92 38.09
CA ILE A 61 24.78 -5.20 37.66
C ILE A 61 24.62 -5.33 36.14
N GLU A 62 25.71 -5.23 35.39
CA GLU A 62 25.74 -5.40 33.93
C GLU A 62 25.29 -6.81 33.50
N ALA A 63 25.83 -7.87 34.11
CA ALA A 63 25.42 -9.24 33.79
C ALA A 63 23.93 -9.46 34.09
N SER A 64 23.43 -8.93 35.22
CA SER A 64 22.01 -8.98 35.57
C SER A 64 21.14 -8.25 34.55
N ALA A 65 21.54 -7.04 34.13
CA ALA A 65 20.81 -6.25 33.14
C ALA A 65 20.71 -6.97 31.78
N ILE A 66 21.82 -7.54 31.30
CA ILE A 66 21.84 -8.30 30.04
C ILE A 66 20.98 -9.55 30.15
N ASN A 67 21.06 -10.30 31.25
CA ASN A 67 20.23 -11.48 31.47
C ASN A 67 18.73 -11.14 31.52
N ASN A 68 18.36 -10.01 32.12
CA ASN A 68 16.98 -9.53 32.11
C ASN A 68 16.53 -9.18 30.68
N HIS A 69 17.37 -8.51 29.89
CA HIS A 69 17.06 -8.19 28.51
C HIS A 69 16.91 -9.43 27.62
N ILE A 70 17.73 -10.46 27.83
CA ILE A 70 17.59 -11.78 27.18
C ILE A 70 16.21 -12.39 27.49
N ASN A 71 15.83 -12.41 28.77
CA ASN A 71 14.54 -12.96 29.20
C ASN A 71 13.35 -12.17 28.63
N GLU A 72 13.43 -10.84 28.63
CA GLU A 72 12.41 -9.97 28.04
C GLU A 72 12.30 -10.19 26.52
N THR A 73 13.44 -10.31 25.83
CA THR A 73 13.49 -10.62 24.38
C THR A 73 12.84 -11.97 24.10
N ARG A 74 13.15 -12.99 24.89
CA ARG A 74 12.54 -14.33 24.78
C ARG A 74 11.02 -14.25 24.95
N PHE A 75 10.55 -13.55 25.98
CA PHE A 75 9.13 -13.37 26.23
C PHE A 75 8.42 -12.67 25.07
N LYS A 76 8.98 -11.56 24.57
CA LYS A 76 8.43 -10.81 23.42
C LYS A 76 8.36 -11.67 22.16
N LEU A 77 9.39 -12.46 21.87
CA LEU A 77 9.39 -13.36 20.71
C LEU A 77 8.32 -14.46 20.82
N GLN A 78 8.18 -15.06 22.01
CA GLN A 78 7.10 -16.02 22.27
C GLN A 78 5.71 -15.40 22.11
N GLN A 79 5.53 -14.18 22.61
CA GLN A 79 4.27 -13.45 22.45
C GLN A 79 3.96 -13.21 20.97
N LYS A 80 4.95 -12.78 20.16
CA LYS A 80 4.76 -12.55 18.72
C LYS A 80 4.40 -13.83 17.96
N TYR A 81 5.00 -14.97 18.33
CA TYR A 81 4.61 -16.27 17.77
C TYR A 81 3.14 -16.61 18.08
N ARG A 82 2.71 -16.47 19.35
CA ARG A 82 1.30 -16.73 19.75
C ARG A 82 0.32 -15.79 19.07
N GLU A 83 0.70 -14.52 18.90
CA GLU A 83 -0.10 -13.56 18.14
C GLU A 83 -0.28 -14.03 16.70
N LEU A 84 0.77 -14.50 16.02
CA LEU A 84 0.68 -15.02 14.65
C LEU A 84 -0.20 -16.28 14.57
N GLU A 85 -0.07 -17.19 15.53
CA GLU A 85 -0.90 -18.40 15.64
C GLU A 85 -2.39 -18.07 15.79
N LYS A 86 -2.72 -17.09 16.63
CA LYS A 86 -4.11 -16.65 16.84
C LYS A 86 -4.76 -16.06 15.59
N HIS A 87 -3.99 -15.41 14.72
CA HIS A 87 -4.51 -14.76 13.51
C HIS A 87 -4.49 -15.68 12.28
N GLU A 88 -4.23 -16.98 12.45
CA GLU A 88 -4.11 -17.96 11.35
C GLU A 88 -3.12 -17.51 10.25
N ALA A 89 -2.11 -16.72 10.64
CA ALA A 89 -1.11 -16.22 9.71
C ALA A 89 -0.09 -17.33 9.38
N MET A 90 0.50 -17.28 8.18
CA MET A 90 1.64 -18.15 7.85
C MET A 90 2.81 -17.88 8.82
N ILE A 91 3.09 -18.86 9.68
CA ILE A 91 4.17 -18.78 10.66
C ILE A 91 5.45 -19.34 10.05
N THR A 92 6.50 -18.52 9.98
CA THR A 92 7.87 -18.91 9.63
C THR A 92 8.83 -18.18 10.56
N ALA A 93 10.09 -18.62 10.64
CA ALA A 93 11.08 -17.91 11.46
C ALA A 93 11.27 -16.46 11.01
N GLN A 94 11.05 -16.18 9.72
CA GLN A 94 11.09 -14.83 9.17
C GLN A 94 9.90 -13.98 9.64
N THR A 95 8.67 -14.50 9.61
CA THR A 95 7.49 -13.73 10.05
C THR A 95 7.52 -13.43 11.55
N VAL A 96 8.02 -14.36 12.38
CA VAL A 96 8.24 -14.09 13.82
C VAL A 96 9.28 -12.99 14.03
N LYS A 97 10.40 -13.05 13.31
CA LYS A 97 11.45 -12.02 13.36
C LYS A 97 10.92 -10.65 12.94
N ASP A 98 10.18 -10.59 11.84
CA ASP A 98 9.60 -9.35 11.33
C ASP A 98 8.58 -8.76 12.30
N ALA A 99 7.75 -9.61 12.91
CA ALA A 99 6.80 -9.21 13.94
C ALA A 99 7.48 -8.63 15.19
N TYR A 100 8.61 -9.21 15.62
CA TYR A 100 9.41 -8.71 16.74
C TYR A 100 10.11 -7.39 16.43
N LEU A 101 10.72 -7.24 15.26
CA LEU A 101 11.43 -6.03 14.85
C LEU A 101 10.49 -4.87 14.51
N GLY A 102 9.18 -5.08 14.54
CA GLY A 102 8.21 -4.11 14.05
C GLY A 102 8.31 -3.86 12.55
N VAL A 103 9.00 -4.76 11.81
CA VAL A 103 9.04 -4.82 10.33
C VAL A 103 7.75 -5.51 9.87
N GLN A 104 6.65 -4.92 10.32
CA GLN A 104 5.30 -5.36 10.04
C GLN A 104 4.91 -4.83 8.66
N LYS A 105 5.45 -5.40 7.58
CA LYS A 105 4.85 -5.13 6.25
C LYS A 105 3.40 -5.62 6.18
N LYS A 106 3.05 -6.66 6.96
CA LYS A 106 1.66 -7.13 7.10
C LYS A 106 0.87 -6.44 8.23
N LEU A 107 1.38 -6.23 9.46
CA LEU A 107 0.58 -5.51 10.47
C LEU A 107 0.52 -3.98 10.33
N LYS A 108 1.31 -3.34 9.46
CA LYS A 108 1.09 -1.90 9.16
C LYS A 108 -0.06 -1.65 8.18
N GLY A 109 -0.57 -2.69 7.51
CA GLY A 109 -1.50 -2.55 6.40
C GLY A 109 -0.83 -1.90 5.18
N HIS A 110 -1.39 -2.14 4.00
CA HIS A 110 -0.93 -1.50 2.78
C HIS A 110 -1.30 -0.01 2.77
N SER A 111 -0.46 0.83 2.15
CA SER A 111 -0.76 2.25 2.00
C SER A 111 -1.55 2.55 0.74
N LEU A 112 -2.18 3.73 0.70
CA LEU A 112 -2.91 4.18 -0.47
C LEU A 112 -1.96 4.38 -1.65
N PHE A 113 -0.77 4.96 -1.45
CA PHE A 113 0.13 5.20 -2.58
C PHE A 113 0.83 3.95 -3.07
N GLU A 114 1.16 3.01 -2.16
CA GLU A 114 1.60 1.67 -2.54
C GLU A 114 0.56 0.99 -3.46
N LEU A 115 -0.72 1.07 -3.11
CA LEU A 115 -1.81 0.56 -3.94
C LEU A 115 -1.85 1.25 -5.31
N THR A 116 -1.73 2.59 -5.36
CA THR A 116 -1.79 3.31 -6.64
C THR A 116 -0.58 3.01 -7.54
N ASP A 117 0.61 2.86 -6.97
CA ASP A 117 1.82 2.54 -7.72
C ASP A 117 1.78 1.10 -8.23
N TYR A 118 1.27 0.17 -7.42
CA TYR A 118 1.04 -1.21 -7.86
C TYR A 118 -0.06 -1.30 -8.92
N PHE A 119 -1.17 -0.57 -8.75
CA PHE A 119 -2.22 -0.47 -9.77
C PHE A 119 -1.66 0.07 -11.09
N LYS A 120 -0.83 1.12 -11.04
CA LYS A 120 -0.14 1.65 -12.23
C LYS A 120 0.71 0.57 -12.91
N LYS A 121 1.55 -0.12 -12.16
CA LYS A 121 2.43 -1.17 -12.69
C LYS A 121 1.66 -2.26 -13.44
N ILE A 122 0.49 -2.65 -12.96
CA ILE A 122 -0.30 -3.75 -13.54
C ILE A 122 -1.23 -3.29 -14.67
N TRP A 123 -1.78 -2.07 -14.58
CA TRP A 123 -2.86 -1.61 -15.46
C TRP A 123 -2.42 -0.62 -16.54
N VAL A 124 -1.19 -0.08 -16.50
CA VAL A 124 -0.75 0.96 -17.44
C VAL A 124 -0.91 0.56 -18.92
N ASP A 125 -0.64 -0.70 -19.26
CA ASP A 125 -0.75 -1.20 -20.64
C ASP A 125 -2.12 -1.80 -20.97
N LYS A 126 -3.02 -1.90 -19.98
CA LYS A 126 -4.33 -2.57 -20.12
C LYS A 126 -5.49 -1.58 -20.34
N ILE A 127 -5.32 -0.33 -19.93
CA ILE A 127 -6.38 0.69 -19.97
C ILE A 127 -5.82 2.05 -20.34
N GLU A 128 -6.70 2.98 -20.69
CA GLU A 128 -6.32 4.38 -20.89
C GLU A 128 -5.89 5.04 -19.56
N PHE A 129 -4.61 4.89 -19.23
CA PHE A 129 -4.08 5.21 -17.90
C PHE A 129 -3.94 6.71 -17.64
N LYS A 130 -3.87 7.55 -18.69
CA LYS A 130 -3.72 9.00 -18.56
C LYS A 130 -4.72 9.62 -17.57
N ASN A 131 -5.96 9.16 -17.62
CA ASN A 131 -7.02 9.64 -16.74
C ASN A 131 -6.92 9.11 -15.29
N TYR A 132 -6.35 7.92 -15.11
CA TYR A 132 -6.01 7.37 -13.79
C TYR A 132 -4.83 8.12 -13.19
N ALA A 133 -3.79 8.42 -13.97
CA ALA A 133 -2.66 9.23 -13.52
C ALA A 133 -3.13 10.56 -12.91
N THR A 134 -3.98 11.33 -13.61
CA THR A 134 -4.53 12.57 -13.06
C THR A 134 -5.35 12.35 -11.78
N THR A 135 -6.07 11.22 -11.68
CA THR A 135 -6.81 10.88 -10.44
C THR A 135 -5.84 10.58 -9.29
N ILE A 136 -4.74 9.87 -9.55
CA ILE A 136 -3.69 9.57 -8.57
C ILE A 136 -2.99 10.87 -8.14
N ASP A 137 -2.75 11.80 -9.06
CA ASP A 137 -2.18 13.11 -8.73
C ASP A 137 -3.10 13.90 -7.79
N TYR A 138 -4.42 13.90 -8.04
CA TYR A 138 -5.40 14.49 -7.12
C TYR A 138 -5.34 13.83 -5.74
N LEU A 139 -5.25 12.50 -5.66
CA LEU A 139 -5.13 11.78 -4.38
C LEU A 139 -3.87 12.20 -3.63
N LYS A 140 -2.72 12.30 -4.33
CA LYS A 140 -1.44 12.72 -3.75
C LYS A 140 -1.50 14.13 -3.18
N LEU A 141 -2.03 15.07 -3.95
CA LEU A 141 -2.20 16.46 -3.52
C LEU A 141 -3.21 16.58 -2.37
N PHE A 142 -4.33 15.87 -2.45
CA PHE A 142 -5.35 15.84 -1.40
C PHE A 142 -4.76 15.36 -0.07
N VAL A 143 -4.12 14.18 -0.06
CA VAL A 143 -3.53 13.61 1.16
C VAL A 143 -2.52 14.56 1.80
N LYS A 144 -1.62 15.13 0.98
CA LYS A 144 -0.62 16.08 1.46
C LYS A 144 -1.24 17.34 2.06
N SER A 145 -2.30 17.87 1.44
CA SER A 145 -2.97 19.08 1.91
C SER A 145 -3.82 18.86 3.17
N GLN A 146 -4.57 17.76 3.22
CA GLN A 146 -5.58 17.50 4.26
C GLN A 146 -4.98 16.86 5.51
N PHE A 147 -4.08 15.89 5.33
CA PHE A 147 -3.51 15.10 6.42
C PHE A 147 -2.11 15.56 6.83
N LYS A 148 -1.46 16.42 6.02
CA LYS A 148 -0.08 16.88 6.23
C LYS A 148 0.92 15.73 6.31
N THR A 149 0.63 14.63 5.62
CA THR A 149 1.49 13.45 5.51
C THR A 149 1.80 13.17 4.05
N GLU A 150 2.87 12.41 3.81
CA GLU A 150 3.26 11.98 2.45
C GLU A 150 2.53 10.71 2.01
N ASP A 151 1.77 10.03 2.88
CA ASP A 151 0.92 8.88 2.56
C ASP A 151 -0.07 8.61 3.70
N ILE A 152 -1.02 7.71 3.47
CA ILE A 152 -1.96 7.17 4.47
C ILE A 152 -2.14 5.66 4.29
N PHE A 153 -2.53 4.97 5.37
CA PHE A 153 -2.89 3.56 5.29
C PHE A 153 -4.27 3.36 4.65
N LEU A 154 -4.47 2.24 3.93
CA LEU A 154 -5.77 1.89 3.36
C LEU A 154 -6.86 1.77 4.44
N SER A 155 -6.50 1.39 5.67
CA SER A 155 -7.41 1.37 6.82
C SER A 155 -7.98 2.74 7.21
N GLN A 156 -7.32 3.83 6.80
CA GLN A 156 -7.79 5.20 7.03
C GLN A 156 -8.74 5.68 5.92
N VAL A 157 -8.82 4.95 4.80
CA VAL A 157 -9.73 5.28 3.70
C VAL A 157 -11.15 4.87 4.10
N ASN A 158 -12.06 5.83 4.13
CA ASN A 158 -13.46 5.60 4.49
C ASN A 158 -14.41 6.47 3.64
N LYS A 159 -15.72 6.42 3.90
CA LYS A 159 -16.68 7.24 3.14
C LYS A 159 -16.47 8.75 3.33
N GLN A 160 -15.97 9.18 4.48
CA GLN A 160 -15.62 10.58 4.72
C GLN A 160 -14.45 10.99 3.82
N PHE A 161 -13.42 10.16 3.70
CA PHE A 161 -12.32 10.38 2.76
C PHE A 161 -12.81 10.61 1.33
N ALA A 162 -13.77 9.81 0.84
CA ALA A 162 -14.34 10.00 -0.49
C ALA A 162 -15.12 11.32 -0.63
N THR A 163 -15.83 11.73 0.43
CA THR A 163 -16.57 13.00 0.50
C THR A 163 -15.61 14.19 0.44
N ASP A 164 -14.54 14.14 1.23
CA ASP A 164 -13.53 15.20 1.31
C ASP A 164 -12.70 15.28 0.03
N LEU A 165 -12.38 14.13 -0.59
CA LEU A 165 -11.72 14.08 -1.88
C LEU A 165 -12.59 14.71 -2.99
N GLU A 166 -13.89 14.42 -3.02
CA GLU A 166 -14.83 15.05 -3.95
C GLU A 166 -14.83 16.57 -3.76
N TYR A 167 -14.93 17.05 -2.52
CA TYR A 167 -14.86 18.47 -2.21
C TYR A 167 -13.52 19.09 -2.65
N TYR A 168 -12.41 18.39 -2.41
CA TYR A 168 -11.06 18.85 -2.76
C TYR A 168 -10.89 19.01 -4.27
N ILE A 169 -11.25 18.01 -5.06
CA ILE A 169 -11.13 18.05 -6.54
C ILE A 169 -11.90 19.23 -7.12
N LYS A 170 -13.09 19.51 -6.58
CA LYS A 170 -13.92 20.64 -7.00
C LYS A 170 -13.29 21.99 -6.67
N THR A 171 -12.67 22.10 -5.50
CA THR A 171 -12.17 23.36 -4.93
C THR A 171 -10.76 23.69 -5.41
N TYR A 172 -9.92 22.68 -5.61
CA TYR A 172 -8.50 22.81 -5.95
C TYR A 172 -8.17 22.03 -7.23
N PRO A 173 -8.68 22.45 -8.40
CA PRO A 173 -8.38 21.77 -9.65
C PRO A 173 -6.90 21.88 -10.00
N ILE A 174 -6.29 20.77 -10.46
CA ILE A 174 -4.89 20.72 -10.89
C ILE A 174 -4.63 21.76 -11.99
N LYS A 175 -5.58 21.92 -12.92
CA LYS A 175 -5.56 22.95 -13.95
C LYS A 175 -6.40 24.13 -13.47
N LYS A 176 -5.74 25.23 -13.09
CA LYS A 176 -6.41 26.42 -12.51
C LYS A 176 -7.53 26.99 -13.39
N HIS A 177 -7.38 26.92 -14.72
CA HIS A 177 -8.37 27.45 -15.67
C HIS A 177 -9.44 26.43 -16.09
N ASP A 178 -9.35 25.18 -15.61
CA ASP A 178 -10.22 24.08 -16.01
C ASP A 178 -10.81 23.45 -14.74
N LYS A 179 -11.92 24.03 -14.28
CA LYS A 179 -12.63 23.56 -13.08
C LYS A 179 -13.10 22.13 -13.30
N CYS A 180 -12.70 21.23 -12.40
CA CYS A 180 -13.14 19.84 -12.45
C CYS A 180 -14.47 19.69 -11.70
N ASP A 181 -15.58 19.80 -12.43
CA ASP A 181 -16.92 19.63 -11.87
C ASP A 181 -17.77 18.60 -12.64
N GLY A 182 -18.99 18.38 -12.13
CA GLY A 182 -19.99 17.53 -12.76
C GLY A 182 -19.46 16.15 -13.13
N ASN A 183 -19.47 15.84 -14.43
CA ASN A 183 -19.06 14.53 -14.93
C ASN A 183 -17.56 14.26 -14.79
N GLY A 184 -16.71 15.29 -14.89
CA GLY A 184 -15.26 15.14 -14.76
C GLY A 184 -14.90 14.67 -13.34
N LEU A 185 -15.45 15.37 -12.35
CA LEU A 185 -15.31 15.01 -10.94
C LEU A 185 -15.84 13.60 -10.67
N ALA A 186 -17.05 13.29 -11.13
CA ALA A 186 -17.65 11.98 -10.92
C ALA A 186 -16.82 10.85 -11.54
N LYS A 187 -16.13 11.11 -12.65
CA LYS A 187 -15.19 10.17 -13.26
C LYS A 187 -13.95 9.94 -12.40
N HIS A 188 -13.41 10.96 -11.72
CA HIS A 188 -12.32 10.77 -10.76
C HIS A 188 -12.74 9.88 -9.59
N ILE A 189 -13.91 10.14 -9.01
CA ILE A 189 -14.47 9.30 -7.93
C ILE A 189 -14.70 7.85 -8.40
N GLN A 190 -15.19 7.64 -9.62
CA GLN A 190 -15.34 6.30 -10.19
C GLN A 190 -14.00 5.56 -10.33
N ARG A 191 -12.94 6.25 -10.78
CA ARG A 191 -11.61 5.65 -10.91
C ARG A 191 -11.01 5.32 -9.55
N PHE A 192 -11.14 6.22 -8.57
CA PHE A 192 -10.72 5.95 -7.20
C PHE A 192 -11.41 4.71 -6.63
N LYS A 193 -12.74 4.61 -6.79
CA LYS A 193 -13.50 3.42 -6.38
C LYS A 193 -13.03 2.15 -7.09
N ARG A 194 -12.67 2.22 -8.39
CA ARG A 194 -12.15 1.07 -9.13
C ARG A 194 -10.81 0.60 -8.56
N ILE A 195 -9.90 1.52 -8.21
CA ILE A 195 -8.63 1.17 -7.58
C ILE A 195 -8.88 0.44 -6.24
N LEU A 196 -9.82 0.91 -5.44
CA LEU A 196 -10.19 0.26 -4.17
C LEU A 196 -10.92 -1.08 -4.35
N ASN A 197 -11.77 -1.21 -5.38
CA ASN A 197 -12.37 -2.51 -5.72
C ASN A 197 -11.29 -3.50 -6.12
N TRP A 198 -10.31 -3.09 -6.92
CA TRP A 198 -9.19 -3.95 -7.29
C TRP A 198 -8.42 -4.44 -6.05
N ALA A 199 -8.17 -3.53 -5.09
CA ALA A 199 -7.55 -3.86 -3.81
C ALA A 199 -8.33 -4.89 -3.00
N ALA A 200 -9.66 -4.83 -3.03
CA ALA A 200 -10.53 -5.72 -2.27
C ALA A 200 -10.77 -7.06 -2.98
N ASP A 201 -11.17 -6.99 -4.25
CA ASP A 201 -11.78 -8.10 -4.98
C ASP A 201 -10.75 -8.95 -5.74
N GLU A 202 -9.59 -8.40 -6.12
CA GLU A 202 -8.60 -9.10 -6.96
C GLU A 202 -7.29 -9.43 -6.24
N ILE A 203 -6.81 -8.56 -5.34
CA ILE A 203 -5.51 -8.74 -4.66
C ILE A 203 -5.60 -8.89 -3.13
N GLU A 204 -6.80 -8.75 -2.56
CA GLU A 204 -7.09 -8.98 -1.14
C GLU A 204 -6.22 -8.15 -0.17
N TRP A 205 -5.89 -6.91 -0.53
CA TRP A 205 -5.16 -5.98 0.34
C TRP A 205 -6.05 -5.33 1.41
N ILE A 206 -7.36 -5.34 1.20
CA ILE A 206 -8.40 -4.89 2.13
C ILE A 206 -9.58 -5.88 2.07
N ASP A 207 -10.30 -6.07 3.17
CA ASP A 207 -11.42 -7.02 3.23
C ASP A 207 -12.62 -6.59 2.36
N PHE A 208 -12.83 -5.27 2.23
CA PHE A 208 -13.88 -4.71 1.39
C PHE A 208 -13.56 -3.26 1.00
N ASN A 209 -14.14 -2.78 -0.12
CA ASN A 209 -14.03 -1.38 -0.49
C ASN A 209 -14.97 -0.49 0.36
N PRO A 210 -14.44 0.39 1.24
CA PRO A 210 -15.26 1.24 2.13
C PRO A 210 -16.07 2.29 1.35
N CYS A 211 -15.65 2.61 0.13
CA CYS A 211 -16.25 3.60 -0.75
C CYS A 211 -17.16 2.98 -1.83
N ALA A 212 -17.38 1.66 -1.82
CA ALA A 212 -18.16 0.96 -2.85
C ALA A 212 -19.55 1.57 -3.08
N LYS A 213 -20.24 1.92 -1.98
CA LYS A 213 -21.59 2.50 -2.00
C LYS A 213 -21.61 4.04 -2.13
N TYR A 214 -20.45 4.70 -2.21
CA TYR A 214 -20.39 6.15 -2.39
C TYR A 214 -20.94 6.55 -3.76
N LYS A 215 -21.82 7.56 -3.80
CA LYS A 215 -22.54 8.00 -5.01
C LYS A 215 -22.03 9.37 -5.46
N CYS A 216 -21.52 9.44 -6.69
CA CYS A 216 -21.24 10.69 -7.37
C CYS A 216 -21.94 10.66 -8.74
N PRO A 217 -23.10 11.33 -8.91
CA PRO A 217 -23.97 11.14 -10.06
C PRO A 217 -23.39 11.74 -11.35
N LEU A 218 -23.46 10.96 -12.43
CA LEU A 218 -23.16 11.43 -13.78
C LEU A 218 -24.41 12.04 -14.42
N LYS A 219 -24.31 13.26 -14.94
CA LYS A 219 -25.33 13.85 -15.80
C LYS A 219 -25.20 13.24 -17.19
N LYS A 220 -26.26 12.60 -17.69
CA LYS A 220 -26.30 12.11 -19.08
C LYS A 220 -26.16 13.31 -20.03
N SER A 221 -25.22 13.23 -20.97
CA SER A 221 -25.06 14.26 -21.98
C SER A 221 -26.25 14.21 -22.94
N LYS A 222 -26.98 15.33 -23.06
CA LYS A 222 -28.02 15.51 -24.07
C LYS A 222 -27.34 15.91 -25.40
N ARG A 223 -26.58 14.98 -26.00
CA ARG A 223 -26.06 15.23 -27.35
C ARG A 223 -27.24 15.19 -28.32
N LYS A 224 -27.59 16.35 -28.90
CA LYS A 224 -28.56 16.41 -29.98
C LYS A 224 -27.95 15.64 -31.16
N LYS A 225 -28.60 14.56 -31.59
CA LYS A 225 -28.24 13.91 -32.85
C LYS A 225 -28.58 14.87 -33.98
N LEU A 226 -27.68 15.01 -34.93
CA LEU A 226 -27.95 15.79 -36.14
C LEU A 226 -29.09 15.10 -36.90
N SER A 227 -30.06 15.88 -37.35
CA SER A 227 -31.03 15.39 -38.32
C SER A 227 -30.37 15.27 -39.69
N PHE A 228 -30.96 14.49 -40.59
CA PHE A 228 -30.48 14.37 -41.96
C PHE A 228 -30.40 15.75 -42.67
N GLN A 229 -31.35 16.64 -42.38
CA GLN A 229 -31.36 18.01 -42.89
C GLN A 229 -30.21 18.85 -42.33
N ASP A 230 -29.85 18.68 -41.06
CA ASP A 230 -28.69 19.36 -40.47
C ASP A 230 -27.39 18.90 -41.15
N VAL A 231 -27.29 17.61 -41.51
CA VAL A 231 -26.13 17.05 -42.23
C VAL A 231 -26.00 17.66 -43.63
N ILE A 232 -27.08 17.67 -44.42
CA ILE A 232 -27.10 18.29 -45.76
C ILE A 232 -26.75 19.79 -45.68
N THR A 233 -27.28 20.48 -44.67
CA THR A 233 -27.01 21.91 -44.47
C THR A 233 -25.54 22.16 -44.16
N MET A 234 -24.90 21.28 -43.38
CA MET A 234 -23.47 21.39 -43.06
C MET A 234 -22.57 21.04 -44.25
N GLU A 235 -22.97 20.08 -45.09
CA GLU A 235 -22.23 19.71 -46.29
C GLU A 235 -22.16 20.85 -47.31
N ASN A 236 -23.27 21.57 -47.49
CA ASN A 236 -23.36 22.69 -48.42
C ASN A 236 -22.88 24.04 -47.84
N LYS A 237 -22.39 24.04 -46.58
CA LYS A 237 -21.96 25.28 -45.93
C LYS A 237 -20.52 25.61 -46.30
N VAL A 238 -20.33 26.77 -46.91
CA VAL A 238 -18.98 27.33 -47.12
C VAL A 238 -18.47 27.88 -45.79
N PHE A 239 -17.46 27.23 -45.22
CA PHE A 239 -16.83 27.69 -43.97
C PHE A 239 -15.82 28.80 -44.27
N ALA A 240 -15.83 29.85 -43.46
CA ALA A 240 -14.92 31.00 -43.61
C ALA A 240 -13.44 30.64 -43.36
N PHE A 241 -13.16 29.54 -42.65
CA PHE A 241 -11.80 29.10 -42.34
C PHE A 241 -11.53 27.71 -42.93
N PRO A 242 -10.43 27.52 -43.69
CA PRO A 242 -10.11 26.25 -44.37
C PRO A 242 -9.98 25.04 -43.44
N ASN A 243 -9.53 25.24 -42.20
CA ASN A 243 -9.36 24.18 -41.20
C ASN A 243 -10.70 23.60 -40.69
N LEU A 244 -11.83 24.28 -40.94
CA LEU A 244 -13.16 23.75 -40.63
C LEU A 244 -13.70 22.83 -41.73
N ALA A 245 -13.11 22.85 -42.94
CA ALA A 245 -13.51 21.97 -44.03
C ALA A 245 -13.25 20.48 -43.73
N PHE A 246 -12.29 20.17 -42.85
CA PHE A 246 -12.03 18.79 -42.38
C PHE A 246 -13.25 18.14 -41.70
N ALA A 247 -14.18 18.94 -41.15
CA ALA A 247 -15.41 18.42 -40.57
C ALA A 247 -16.33 17.78 -41.62
N ILE A 248 -16.31 18.27 -42.87
CA ILE A 248 -17.09 17.72 -43.99
C ILE A 248 -16.48 16.40 -44.48
N SER A 249 -15.15 16.31 -44.57
CA SER A 249 -14.45 15.08 -44.97
C SER A 249 -14.67 13.92 -43.99
N ALA A 250 -14.73 14.21 -42.68
CA ALA A 250 -15.00 13.20 -41.65
C ALA A 250 -16.43 12.65 -41.66
N MET A 251 -17.41 13.42 -42.19
CA MET A 251 -18.80 12.97 -42.31
C MET A 251 -19.00 11.97 -43.46
N HIS A 252 -18.29 12.14 -44.57
CA HIS A 252 -18.33 11.20 -45.72
C HIS A 252 -17.83 9.79 -45.37
N ILE A 253 -16.91 9.68 -44.41
CA ILE A 253 -16.39 8.38 -43.95
C ILE A 253 -17.46 7.61 -43.14
N TYR A 254 -18.33 8.33 -42.41
CA TYR A 254 -19.38 7.73 -41.56
C TYR A 254 -20.63 7.30 -42.32
N GLN A 255 -20.82 7.73 -43.57
CA GLN A 255 -21.96 7.32 -44.41
C GLN A 255 -21.66 6.08 -45.27
N ASN A 256 -20.39 5.69 -45.40
CA ASN A 256 -19.92 4.57 -46.21
C ASN A 256 -19.46 3.36 -45.38
N ALA A 257 -19.78 3.31 -44.07
CA ALA A 257 -19.48 2.22 -43.13
C ALA A 257 -20.76 1.83 -42.37
#